data_AF-A0AAW5FB54-F1
#
_entry.id   AF-A0AAW5FB54-F1
#
_cell.length_a   1.000
_cell.length_b   1.000
_cell.length_c   1.000
_cell.angle_alpha   90.00
_cell.angle_beta   90.00
_cell.angle_gamma   90.00
#
_symmetry.space_group_name_H-M   'P 1'
#
loop_
_entity.id
_entity.type
_entity.pdbx_description
1 polymer ?
#
loop_
_entity_poly.entity_id
_entity_poly.type
_entity_poly.pdbx_seq_one_letter_code
_entity_poly.pdbx_strand_id
1 'polypeptide(L)'
;MTTKKKNINNNRRSRKYQLTFNNPEKHKNCSHPAIKETLGKWENTVYWCMCDEVAKAPHTHLFIQFKNAVYFSSIKKNFPSAHIEEAQGTAEENRAYIRKEGKWEDTEKGTTNLKDTFEEWGTMPQTGQGRRSDLANLYQMIKDGYSNVEILEINPDNLLNLQHIDKARLEILASRYKAERRMNLIVTYVSGATGFGKSRYILDNHGDSNVYRVTDYKHPFDTYSGEDVIVFEEFRSDLPIGNMLNYLDIYPLQLPARYNNRQACYNFVYVVSNWKLEDQYHNIRLEQTETWNALMRRIHKVRIYTAPGEWQEYDTTDYLHGFQPVDRADTPFNN
;
A
#
# COMPACT_ATOMS: atom_id res chain seq x y z
N MET A 1 -19.39 -64.90 -4.99
CA MET A 1 -19.05 -63.70 -4.18
C MET A 1 -18.43 -62.67 -5.11
N THR A 2 -19.24 -61.70 -5.54
CA THR A 2 -18.93 -60.77 -6.62
C THR A 2 -18.46 -59.44 -6.05
N THR A 3 -17.22 -59.06 -6.34
CA THR A 3 -16.57 -57.83 -5.88
C THR A 3 -17.22 -56.60 -6.53
N LYS A 4 -17.80 -55.71 -5.70
CA LYS A 4 -18.32 -54.40 -6.14
C LYS A 4 -17.17 -53.51 -6.62
N LYS A 5 -17.14 -53.18 -7.92
CA LYS A 5 -16.34 -52.08 -8.46
C LYS A 5 -16.83 -50.75 -7.86
N LYS A 6 -15.95 -50.02 -7.16
CA LYS A 6 -16.18 -48.63 -6.73
C LYS A 6 -16.38 -47.75 -7.97
N ASN A 7 -17.54 -47.10 -8.09
CA ASN A 7 -17.75 -46.03 -9.07
C ASN A 7 -16.89 -44.82 -8.68
N ILE A 8 -15.89 -44.50 -9.49
CA ILE A 8 -15.05 -43.31 -9.36
C ILE A 8 -15.87 -42.11 -9.89
N ASN A 9 -16.09 -41.11 -9.04
CA ASN A 9 -16.78 -39.87 -9.41
C ASN A 9 -15.94 -39.09 -10.44
N ASN A 10 -16.36 -39.10 -11.71
CA ASN A 10 -15.63 -38.53 -12.86
C ASN A 10 -15.66 -36.99 -12.97
N ASN A 11 -16.21 -36.27 -11.98
CA ASN A 11 -16.46 -34.83 -12.05
C ASN A 11 -15.45 -33.95 -11.28
N ARG A 12 -14.32 -34.53 -10.85
CA ARG A 12 -13.27 -33.79 -10.12
C ARG A 12 -12.41 -32.98 -11.08
N ARG A 13 -12.04 -31.76 -10.68
CA ARG A 13 -11.13 -30.88 -11.40
C ARG A 13 -9.92 -30.57 -10.55
N SER A 14 -8.74 -30.64 -11.13
CA SER A 14 -7.49 -30.21 -10.50
C SER A 14 -6.67 -29.41 -11.50
N ARG A 15 -5.77 -28.59 -10.99
CA ARG A 15 -4.72 -27.94 -11.79
C ARG A 15 -3.49 -28.83 -11.94
N LYS A 16 -3.39 -29.89 -11.14
CA LYS A 16 -2.22 -30.77 -11.05
C LYS A 16 -2.61 -32.24 -11.12
N TYR A 17 -1.92 -32.99 -11.96
CA TYR A 17 -2.14 -34.42 -12.11
C TYR A 17 -0.81 -35.17 -12.20
N GLN A 18 -0.78 -36.36 -11.59
CA GLN A 18 0.24 -37.37 -11.83
C GLN A 18 -0.37 -38.50 -12.65
N LEU A 19 0.37 -38.94 -13.65
CA LEU A 19 0.00 -40.03 -14.54
C LEU A 19 1.09 -41.10 -14.50
N THR A 20 0.68 -42.36 -14.39
CA THR A 20 1.57 -43.52 -14.51
C THR A 20 1.09 -44.40 -15.66
N PHE A 21 1.96 -44.63 -16.63
CA PHE A 21 1.72 -45.48 -17.79
C PHE A 21 2.46 -46.80 -17.61
N ASN A 22 1.75 -47.90 -17.39
CA ASN A 22 2.37 -49.23 -17.26
C ASN A 22 2.50 -49.89 -18.65
N ASN A 23 3.67 -50.42 -18.99
CA ASN A 23 4.00 -50.98 -20.30
C ASN A 23 3.62 -50.03 -21.46
N PRO A 24 4.22 -48.83 -21.55
CA PRO A 24 3.85 -47.80 -22.53
C PRO A 24 3.86 -48.32 -23.99
N GLU A 25 4.75 -49.26 -24.33
CA GLU A 25 4.83 -49.87 -25.67
C GLU A 25 3.61 -50.72 -26.04
N LYS A 26 2.89 -51.26 -25.05
CA LYS A 26 1.70 -52.11 -25.28
C LYS A 26 0.41 -51.32 -25.50
N HIS A 27 0.46 -50.00 -25.29
CA HIS A 27 -0.73 -49.14 -25.31
C HIS A 27 -0.56 -48.00 -26.31
N LYS A 28 -1.61 -47.76 -27.12
CA LYS A 28 -1.63 -46.63 -28.04
C LYS A 28 -1.56 -45.31 -27.27
N ASN A 29 -0.77 -44.35 -27.78
CA ASN A 29 -0.58 -43.00 -27.24
C ASN A 29 0.13 -42.91 -25.87
N CYS A 30 0.93 -43.91 -25.51
CA CYS A 30 1.67 -43.93 -24.25
C CYS A 30 3.19 -43.82 -24.41
N SER A 31 3.71 -43.68 -25.64
CA SER A 31 5.12 -43.38 -25.89
C SER A 31 5.44 -41.90 -25.65
N HIS A 32 6.69 -41.58 -25.31
CA HIS A 32 7.12 -40.18 -25.09
C HIS A 32 6.73 -39.22 -26.21
N PRO A 33 6.92 -39.53 -27.51
CA PRO A 33 6.50 -38.65 -28.59
C PRO A 33 4.99 -38.41 -28.62
N ALA A 34 4.18 -39.44 -28.38
CA ALA A 34 2.73 -39.34 -28.40
C ALA A 34 2.18 -38.57 -27.19
N ILE A 35 2.81 -38.73 -26.02
CA ILE A 35 2.52 -37.94 -24.82
C ILE A 35 2.80 -36.46 -25.12
N LYS A 36 3.97 -36.13 -25.67
CA LYS A 36 4.34 -34.76 -26.06
C LYS A 36 3.37 -34.13 -27.03
N GLU A 37 2.98 -34.86 -28.09
CA GLU A 37 2.02 -34.36 -29.07
C GLU A 37 0.65 -34.07 -28.43
N THR A 38 0.23 -34.91 -27.49
CA THR A 38 -1.04 -34.73 -26.78
C THR A 38 -0.98 -33.54 -25.82
N LEU A 39 0.13 -33.37 -25.10
CA LEU A 39 0.36 -32.22 -24.21
C LEU A 39 0.49 -30.90 -25.00
N GLY A 40 1.09 -30.94 -26.19
CA GLY A 40 1.22 -29.79 -27.08
C GLY A 40 -0.11 -29.27 -27.62
N LYS A 41 -1.16 -30.11 -27.66
CA LYS A 41 -2.54 -29.69 -28.00
C LYS A 41 -3.23 -28.94 -26.87
N TRP A 42 -2.65 -28.93 -25.66
CA TRP A 42 -3.22 -28.25 -24.49
C TRP A 42 -2.47 -26.94 -24.23
N GLU A 43 -2.99 -25.84 -24.80
CA GLU A 43 -2.47 -24.47 -24.59
C GLU A 43 -2.45 -24.04 -23.11
N ASN A 44 -3.25 -24.70 -22.26
CA ASN A 44 -3.37 -24.42 -20.84
C ASN A 44 -2.27 -25.11 -19.98
N THR A 45 -1.34 -25.83 -20.60
CA THR A 45 -0.24 -26.52 -19.91
C THR A 45 0.88 -25.53 -19.58
N VAL A 46 1.23 -25.42 -18.30
CA VAL A 46 2.27 -24.49 -17.80
C VAL A 46 3.61 -25.20 -17.67
N TYR A 47 3.58 -26.42 -17.15
CA TYR A 47 4.77 -27.22 -16.90
C TYR A 47 4.42 -28.71 -16.90
N TRP A 48 5.30 -29.52 -17.46
CA TRP A 48 5.26 -30.96 -17.28
C TRP A 48 6.67 -31.55 -17.21
N CYS A 49 6.80 -32.69 -16.54
CA CYS A 49 7.99 -33.51 -16.60
C CYS A 49 7.62 -34.99 -16.59
N MET A 50 8.42 -35.81 -17.26
CA MET A 50 8.23 -37.26 -17.28
C MET A 50 9.57 -38.00 -17.21
N CYS A 51 9.52 -39.24 -16.74
CA CYS A 51 10.68 -40.12 -16.62
C CYS A 51 10.24 -41.57 -16.69
N ASP A 52 11.06 -42.42 -17.31
CA ASP A 52 10.85 -43.86 -17.29
C ASP A 52 11.46 -44.51 -16.05
N GLU A 53 10.82 -45.58 -15.61
CA GLU A 53 11.25 -46.41 -14.50
C GLU A 53 11.05 -47.89 -14.86
N VAL A 54 12.01 -48.73 -14.46
CA VAL A 54 11.96 -50.19 -14.62
C VAL A 54 12.10 -50.85 -13.25
N ALA A 55 10.98 -51.31 -12.70
CA ALA A 55 10.96 -52.10 -11.47
C ALA A 55 10.68 -53.59 -11.79
N LYS A 56 9.41 -53.94 -12.05
CA LYS A 56 8.99 -55.27 -12.56
C LYS A 56 8.52 -55.21 -14.02
N ALA A 57 8.08 -54.05 -14.47
CA ALA A 57 7.65 -53.74 -15.81
C ALA A 57 8.03 -52.27 -16.12
N PRO A 58 8.30 -51.94 -17.39
CA PRO A 58 8.59 -50.57 -17.80
C PRO A 58 7.36 -49.69 -17.57
N HIS A 59 7.56 -48.54 -16.93
CA HIS A 59 6.51 -47.57 -16.71
C HIS A 59 7.02 -46.14 -16.83
N THR A 60 6.18 -45.26 -17.37
CA THR A 60 6.47 -43.83 -17.50
C THR A 60 5.67 -43.07 -16.47
N HIS A 61 6.31 -42.26 -15.63
CA HIS A 61 5.65 -41.31 -14.76
C HIS A 61 5.63 -39.93 -15.41
N LEU A 62 4.50 -39.23 -15.32
CA LEU A 62 4.29 -37.91 -15.89
C LEU A 62 3.60 -37.02 -14.87
N PHE A 63 4.16 -35.85 -14.61
CA PHE A 63 3.52 -34.78 -13.85
C PHE A 63 3.11 -33.67 -14.80
N ILE A 64 1.89 -33.17 -14.65
CA ILE A 64 1.36 -32.07 -15.47
C ILE A 64 0.74 -31.02 -14.56
N GLN A 65 1.07 -29.77 -14.84
CA GLN A 65 0.51 -28.58 -14.21
C GLN A 65 -0.15 -27.68 -15.26
N PHE A 66 -1.43 -27.35 -15.02
CA PHE A 66 -2.24 -26.48 -15.86
C PHE A 66 -2.40 -25.08 -15.23
N LYS A 67 -2.62 -24.06 -16.07
CA LYS A 67 -2.96 -22.69 -15.64
C LYS A 67 -4.37 -22.66 -15.03
N ASN A 68 -5.34 -23.29 -15.71
CA ASN A 68 -6.72 -23.47 -15.24
C ASN A 68 -7.03 -24.91 -14.87
N ALA A 69 -8.00 -25.14 -13.96
CA ALA A 69 -8.35 -26.49 -13.50
C ALA A 69 -8.97 -27.32 -14.63
N VAL A 70 -8.44 -28.50 -14.89
CA VAL A 70 -8.90 -29.44 -15.93
C VAL A 70 -9.68 -30.58 -15.27
N TYR A 71 -10.69 -31.12 -15.96
CA TYR A 71 -11.46 -32.26 -15.45
C TYR A 71 -10.68 -33.56 -15.58
N PHE A 72 -10.78 -34.43 -14.57
CA PHE A 72 -10.24 -35.79 -14.59
C PHE A 72 -10.70 -36.56 -15.84
N SER A 73 -11.98 -36.42 -16.20
CA SER A 73 -12.57 -37.05 -17.40
C SER A 73 -11.89 -36.62 -18.71
N SER A 74 -11.44 -35.37 -18.80
CA SER A 74 -10.74 -34.85 -19.99
C SER A 74 -9.36 -35.49 -20.15
N ILE A 75 -8.64 -35.69 -19.04
CA ILE A 75 -7.36 -36.37 -19.04
C ILE A 75 -7.55 -37.86 -19.33
N LYS A 76 -8.53 -38.50 -18.69
CA LYS A 76 -8.85 -39.92 -18.91
C LYS A 76 -9.29 -40.23 -20.34
N LYS A 77 -9.94 -39.28 -21.03
CA LYS A 77 -10.30 -39.40 -22.45
C LYS A 77 -9.07 -39.45 -23.36
N ASN A 78 -8.05 -38.63 -23.08
CA ASN A 78 -6.82 -38.57 -23.87
C ASN A 78 -5.82 -39.68 -23.50
N PHE A 79 -5.84 -40.12 -22.23
CA PHE A 79 -5.00 -41.20 -21.72
C PHE A 79 -5.84 -42.30 -21.02
N PRO A 80 -6.55 -43.16 -21.78
CA PRO A 80 -7.48 -44.14 -21.21
C PRO A 80 -6.79 -45.22 -20.37
N SER A 81 -5.58 -45.64 -20.76
CA SER A 81 -4.77 -46.67 -20.10
C SER A 81 -3.98 -46.16 -18.89
N ALA A 82 -3.81 -44.84 -18.76
CA ALA A 82 -3.03 -44.26 -17.67
C ALA A 82 -3.73 -44.40 -16.32
N HIS A 83 -2.95 -44.68 -15.28
CA HIS A 83 -3.36 -44.43 -13.91
C HIS A 83 -3.21 -42.94 -13.64
N ILE A 84 -4.28 -42.27 -13.21
CA ILE A 84 -4.31 -40.81 -13.04
C ILE A 84 -4.67 -40.50 -11.60
N GLU A 85 -3.87 -39.66 -10.94
CA GLU A 85 -4.13 -39.16 -9.60
C GLU A 85 -4.00 -37.64 -9.56
N GLU A 86 -4.70 -36.99 -8.62
CA GLU A 86 -4.53 -35.56 -8.36
C GLU A 86 -3.22 -35.35 -7.61
N ALA A 87 -2.32 -34.55 -8.17
CA ALA A 87 -1.01 -34.35 -7.55
C ALA A 87 -1.11 -33.43 -6.32
N GLN A 88 -0.53 -33.87 -5.21
CA GLN A 88 -0.34 -33.09 -3.99
C GLN A 88 1.07 -32.47 -3.98
N GLY A 89 1.29 -31.44 -3.16
CA GLY A 89 2.60 -30.79 -3.05
C GLY A 89 2.92 -29.76 -4.15
N THR A 90 4.12 -29.20 -4.12
CA THR A 90 4.62 -28.20 -5.08
C THR A 90 5.09 -28.84 -6.40
N ALA A 91 5.23 -28.05 -7.47
CA ALA A 91 5.77 -28.57 -8.74
C ALA A 91 7.20 -29.11 -8.57
N GLU A 92 7.98 -28.48 -7.68
CA GLU A 92 9.33 -28.91 -7.31
C GLU A 92 9.35 -30.27 -6.60
N GLU A 93 8.47 -30.47 -5.61
CA GLU A 93 8.33 -31.76 -4.91
C GLU A 93 7.93 -32.88 -5.87
N ASN A 94 7.04 -32.59 -6.83
CA ASN A 94 6.60 -33.56 -7.83
C ASN A 94 7.71 -33.89 -8.85
N ARG A 95 8.49 -32.90 -9.27
CA ARG A 95 9.66 -33.11 -10.13
C ARG A 95 10.72 -33.96 -9.42
N ALA A 96 11.04 -33.63 -8.18
CA ALA A 96 11.98 -34.39 -7.36
C ALA A 96 11.50 -35.84 -7.14
N TYR A 97 10.19 -36.03 -6.96
CA TYR A 97 9.58 -37.36 -6.89
C TYR A 97 9.77 -38.16 -8.18
N ILE A 98 9.52 -37.56 -9.35
CA ILE A 98 9.67 -38.23 -10.66
C ILE A 98 11.12 -38.58 -10.97
N ARG A 99 12.08 -37.70 -10.64
CA ARG A 99 13.52 -37.98 -10.81
C ARG A 99 14.07 -38.90 -9.70
N LYS A 100 13.28 -39.12 -8.64
CA LYS A 100 13.67 -39.79 -7.40
C LYS A 100 14.98 -39.25 -6.83
N GLU A 101 15.14 -37.93 -6.89
CA GLU A 101 16.29 -37.20 -6.35
C GLU A 101 16.09 -36.87 -4.86
N GLY A 102 17.18 -36.76 -4.09
CA GLY A 102 17.14 -36.39 -2.67
C GLY A 102 16.69 -37.54 -1.76
N LYS A 103 15.53 -37.40 -1.08
CA LYS A 103 15.06 -38.36 -0.04
C LYS A 103 14.85 -39.80 -0.51
N TRP A 104 14.84 -40.04 -1.83
CA TRP A 104 14.63 -41.34 -2.45
C TRP A 104 15.88 -41.93 -3.10
N GLU A 105 16.98 -41.17 -3.12
CA GLU A 105 18.25 -41.54 -3.75
C GLU A 105 18.89 -42.77 -3.06
N ASP A 106 18.78 -42.85 -1.73
CA ASP A 106 19.28 -43.97 -0.90
C ASP A 106 18.26 -45.10 -0.68
N THR A 107 17.14 -45.12 -1.41
CA THR A 107 16.11 -46.17 -1.26
C THR A 107 16.16 -47.17 -2.42
N GLU A 108 15.63 -48.40 -2.25
CA GLU A 108 15.48 -49.39 -3.33
C GLU A 108 14.71 -48.86 -4.56
N LYS A 109 14.01 -47.72 -4.43
CA LYS A 109 13.32 -47.04 -5.53
C LYS A 109 14.26 -46.15 -6.36
N GLY A 110 15.40 -45.71 -5.85
CA GLY A 110 16.36 -44.88 -6.58
C GLY A 110 17.04 -45.64 -7.73
N THR A 111 17.24 -46.95 -7.59
CA THR A 111 17.92 -47.82 -8.55
C THR A 111 17.08 -48.23 -9.76
N THR A 112 15.76 -48.01 -9.72
CA THR A 112 14.83 -48.37 -10.81
C THR A 112 14.60 -47.25 -11.82
N ASN A 113 15.11 -46.03 -11.56
CA ASN A 113 14.86 -44.86 -12.38
C ASN A 113 15.85 -44.76 -13.54
N LEU A 114 15.35 -44.57 -14.77
CA LEU A 114 16.19 -44.30 -15.94
C LEU A 114 16.38 -42.80 -16.07
N LYS A 115 17.34 -42.24 -15.31
CA LYS A 115 17.58 -40.79 -15.26
C LYS A 115 17.83 -40.16 -16.64
N ASP A 116 18.38 -40.92 -17.59
CA ASP A 116 18.67 -40.49 -18.95
C ASP A 116 17.43 -40.30 -19.85
N THR A 117 16.26 -40.80 -19.43
CA THR A 117 15.00 -40.63 -20.17
C THR A 117 14.14 -39.47 -19.63
N PHE A 118 14.68 -38.70 -18.69
CA PHE A 118 13.98 -37.55 -18.12
C PHE A 118 13.78 -36.45 -19.17
N GLU A 119 12.53 -36.00 -19.31
CA GLU A 119 12.16 -34.89 -20.19
C GLU A 119 11.30 -33.88 -19.41
N GLU A 120 11.54 -32.59 -19.63
CA GLU A 120 10.76 -31.50 -19.03
C GLU A 120 10.47 -30.40 -20.05
N TRP A 121 9.36 -29.69 -19.83
CA TRP A 121 8.95 -28.56 -20.67
C TRP A 121 8.12 -27.55 -19.88
N GLY A 122 8.29 -26.28 -20.24
CA GLY A 122 7.61 -25.14 -19.63
C GLY A 122 8.37 -24.57 -18.44
N THR A 123 7.86 -23.47 -17.87
CA THR A 123 8.47 -22.78 -16.73
C THR A 123 7.85 -23.31 -15.43
N MET A 124 8.67 -23.87 -14.54
CA MET A 124 8.20 -24.40 -13.26
C MET A 124 7.46 -23.31 -12.45
N PRO A 125 6.19 -23.50 -12.12
CA PRO A 125 5.45 -22.50 -11.37
C PRO A 125 5.83 -22.56 -9.89
N GLN A 126 6.31 -21.44 -9.37
CA GLN A 126 6.58 -21.27 -7.94
C GLN A 126 5.27 -21.09 -7.19
N THR A 127 4.90 -22.06 -6.34
CA THR A 127 3.65 -22.01 -5.56
C THR A 127 3.70 -20.91 -4.50
N GLY A 128 2.76 -19.95 -4.57
CA GLY A 128 2.40 -19.07 -3.44
C GLY A 128 3.31 -17.87 -3.15
N GLN A 129 4.38 -17.67 -3.94
CA GLN A 129 5.29 -16.53 -3.74
C GLN A 129 4.72 -15.23 -4.32
N GLY A 130 4.08 -15.28 -5.50
CA GLY A 130 3.54 -14.09 -6.20
C GLY A 130 2.61 -13.25 -5.32
N ARG A 131 1.49 -13.79 -4.82
CA ARG A 131 0.51 -12.97 -4.06
C ARG A 131 1.06 -12.40 -2.73
N ARG A 132 2.01 -13.09 -2.08
CA ARG A 132 2.67 -12.59 -0.87
C ARG A 132 3.76 -11.58 -1.20
N SER A 133 4.49 -11.77 -2.30
CA SER A 133 5.44 -10.77 -2.80
C SER A 133 4.70 -9.53 -3.27
N ASP A 134 3.56 -9.66 -3.95
CA ASP A 134 2.79 -8.54 -4.48
C ASP A 134 2.26 -7.64 -3.35
N LEU A 135 1.72 -8.24 -2.27
CA LEU A 135 1.28 -7.48 -1.09
C LEU A 135 2.45 -6.87 -0.32
N ALA A 136 3.58 -7.58 -0.21
CA ALA A 136 4.78 -7.05 0.44
C ALA A 136 5.37 -5.87 -0.36
N ASN A 137 5.42 -6.00 -1.69
CA ASN A 137 5.85 -4.95 -2.60
C ASN A 137 4.91 -3.75 -2.53
N LEU A 138 3.59 -3.98 -2.52
CA LEU A 138 2.59 -2.93 -2.37
C LEU A 138 2.78 -2.18 -1.04
N TYR A 139 2.98 -2.90 0.05
CA TYR A 139 3.25 -2.29 1.36
C TYR A 139 4.53 -1.46 1.37
N GLN A 140 5.58 -1.94 0.70
CA GLN A 140 6.83 -1.20 0.56
C GLN A 140 6.65 0.07 -0.28
N MET A 141 5.94 0.00 -1.41
CA MET A 141 5.60 1.18 -2.23
C MET A 141 4.83 2.24 -1.44
N ILE A 142 3.87 1.81 -0.59
CA ILE A 142 3.14 2.74 0.29
C ILE A 142 4.10 3.43 1.29
N LYS A 143 5.03 2.67 1.88
CA LYS A 143 6.04 3.23 2.80
C LYS A 143 7.01 4.17 2.11
N ASP A 144 7.37 3.87 0.88
CA ASP A 144 8.29 4.67 0.06
C ASP A 144 7.61 5.94 -0.50
N GLY A 145 6.31 6.11 -0.26
CA GLY A 145 5.57 7.34 -0.58
C GLY A 145 4.97 7.38 -1.98
N TYR A 146 4.90 6.25 -2.69
CA TYR A 146 4.30 6.19 -4.03
C TYR A 146 2.83 6.64 -3.97
N SER A 147 2.45 7.45 -4.95
CA SER A 147 1.08 7.86 -5.19
C SER A 147 0.23 6.68 -5.68
N ASN A 148 -1.08 6.81 -5.55
CA ASN A 148 -2.00 5.79 -6.07
C ASN A 148 -1.84 5.58 -7.58
N VAL A 149 -1.55 6.64 -8.33
CA VAL A 149 -1.34 6.56 -9.77
C VAL A 149 -0.09 5.75 -10.09
N GLU A 150 1.04 6.05 -9.46
CA GLU A 150 2.30 5.30 -9.67
C GLU A 150 2.15 3.82 -9.28
N ILE A 151 1.44 3.52 -8.19
CA ILE A 151 1.15 2.14 -7.77
C ILE A 151 0.32 1.38 -8.84
N LEU A 152 -0.62 2.07 -9.48
CA LEU A 152 -1.46 1.49 -10.54
C LEU A 152 -0.72 1.34 -11.85
N GLU A 153 0.19 2.26 -12.19
CA GLU A 153 1.04 2.16 -13.38
C GLU A 153 1.99 0.96 -13.30
N ILE A 154 2.51 0.67 -12.10
CA ILE A 154 3.36 -0.52 -11.87
C ILE A 154 2.53 -1.80 -11.93
N ASN A 155 1.35 -1.81 -11.31
CA ASN A 155 0.47 -2.98 -11.32
C ASN A 155 -1.03 -2.57 -11.32
N PRO A 156 -1.70 -2.61 -12.48
CA PRO A 156 -3.12 -2.27 -12.60
C PRO A 156 -4.07 -3.16 -11.78
N ASP A 157 -3.65 -4.37 -11.40
CA ASP A 157 -4.48 -5.27 -10.56
C ASP A 157 -4.73 -4.67 -9.16
N ASN A 158 -3.93 -3.68 -8.73
CA ASN A 158 -4.12 -2.94 -7.49
C ASN A 158 -5.37 -2.04 -7.50
N LEU A 159 -6.02 -1.84 -8.65
CA LEU A 159 -7.25 -1.03 -8.78
C LEU A 159 -8.35 -1.52 -7.82
N LEU A 160 -8.49 -2.83 -7.67
CA LEU A 160 -9.47 -3.46 -6.76
C LEU A 160 -9.18 -3.19 -5.28
N ASN A 161 -7.96 -2.75 -4.95
CA ASN A 161 -7.48 -2.55 -3.59
C ASN A 161 -7.24 -1.08 -3.23
N LEU A 162 -7.58 -0.11 -4.08
CA LEU A 162 -7.29 1.32 -3.85
C LEU A 162 -7.73 1.84 -2.48
N GLN A 163 -8.96 1.50 -2.07
CA GLN A 163 -9.48 1.92 -0.76
C GLN A 163 -8.65 1.36 0.41
N HIS A 164 -8.10 0.15 0.25
CA HIS A 164 -7.24 -0.46 1.25
C HIS A 164 -5.85 0.18 1.26
N ILE A 165 -5.35 0.60 0.10
CA ILE A 165 -4.08 1.34 -0.04
C ILE A 165 -4.16 2.66 0.72
N ASP A 166 -5.21 3.46 0.49
CA ASP A 166 -5.38 4.75 1.17
C ASP A 166 -5.52 4.58 2.68
N LYS A 167 -6.30 3.59 3.12
CA LYS A 167 -6.43 3.28 4.55
C LYS A 167 -5.09 2.88 5.16
N ALA A 168 -4.31 2.02 4.50
CA ALA A 168 -3.01 1.59 4.97
C ALA A 168 -2.01 2.77 5.04
N ARG A 169 -2.01 3.65 4.03
CA ARG A 169 -1.17 4.86 4.01
C ARG A 169 -1.47 5.75 5.22
N LEU A 170 -2.76 6.04 5.45
CA LEU A 170 -3.21 6.84 6.60
C LEU A 170 -2.86 6.18 7.94
N GLU A 171 -2.99 4.87 8.05
CA GLU A 171 -2.70 4.14 9.29
C GLU A 171 -1.20 4.10 9.62
N ILE A 172 -0.34 3.91 8.61
CA ILE A 172 1.11 4.01 8.75
C ILE A 172 1.51 5.42 9.19
N LEU A 173 0.96 6.45 8.53
CA LEU A 173 1.23 7.85 8.85
C LEU A 173 0.77 8.18 10.27
N ALA A 174 -0.47 7.83 10.61
CA ALA A 174 -1.03 8.06 11.93
C ALA A 174 -0.22 7.36 13.04
N SER A 175 0.25 6.13 12.80
CA SER A 175 1.08 5.40 13.76
C SER A 175 2.39 6.15 14.07
N ARG A 176 3.05 6.68 13.04
CA ARG A 176 4.27 7.50 13.19
C ARG A 176 4.00 8.76 14.02
N TYR A 177 2.99 9.55 13.64
CA TYR A 177 2.66 10.80 14.33
C TYR A 177 2.03 10.61 15.73
N LYS A 178 1.61 9.38 16.05
CA LYS A 178 1.20 9.01 17.41
C LYS A 178 2.40 8.68 18.31
N ALA A 179 3.46 8.11 17.73
CA ALA A 179 4.65 7.69 18.47
C ALA A 179 5.68 8.82 18.65
N GLU A 180 5.75 9.75 17.70
CA GLU A 180 6.80 10.77 17.62
C GLU A 180 6.24 12.19 17.80
N ARG A 181 7.01 13.06 18.47
CA ARG A 181 6.69 14.49 18.57
C ARG A 181 7.03 15.19 17.26
N ARG A 182 6.22 16.19 16.89
CA ARG A 182 6.38 16.99 15.68
C ARG A 182 7.43 18.09 15.89
N MET A 183 8.70 17.68 15.98
CA MET A 183 9.81 18.60 16.27
C MET A 183 10.05 19.65 15.18
N ASN A 184 9.55 19.41 13.97
CA ASN A 184 9.65 20.32 12.83
C ASN A 184 8.37 21.15 12.62
N LEU A 185 7.48 21.23 13.62
CA LEU A 185 6.25 22.01 13.52
C LEU A 185 6.58 23.51 13.41
N ILE A 186 6.13 24.14 12.33
CA ILE A 186 6.27 25.58 12.10
C ILE A 186 4.88 26.18 12.01
N VAL A 187 4.63 27.16 12.88
CA VAL A 187 3.36 27.89 12.93
C VAL A 187 3.59 29.32 12.48
N THR A 188 2.87 29.72 11.44
CA THR A 188 2.93 31.08 10.87
C THR A 188 1.56 31.73 10.99
N TYR A 189 1.47 32.84 11.72
CA TYR A 189 0.31 33.71 11.67
C TYR A 189 0.40 34.62 10.44
N VAL A 190 -0.66 34.71 9.65
CA VAL A 190 -0.70 35.48 8.41
C VAL A 190 -1.82 36.50 8.49
N SER A 191 -1.48 37.78 8.46
CA SER A 191 -2.42 38.91 8.49
C SER A 191 -2.32 39.76 7.20
N GLY A 192 -3.34 40.57 6.96
CA GLY A 192 -3.41 41.49 5.82
C GLY A 192 -4.83 41.66 5.31
N ALA A 193 -5.06 42.61 4.42
CA ALA A 193 -6.39 42.81 3.83
C ALA A 193 -6.85 41.61 2.98
N THR A 194 -8.15 41.53 2.72
CA THR A 194 -8.68 40.55 1.77
C THR A 194 -8.15 40.82 0.36
N GLY A 195 -8.02 39.78 -0.45
CA GLY A 195 -7.53 39.91 -1.83
C GLY A 195 -6.01 40.10 -1.98
N PHE A 196 -5.22 40.14 -0.90
CA PHE A 196 -3.76 40.30 -0.97
C PHE A 196 -2.99 39.01 -1.33
N GLY A 197 -3.70 37.91 -1.58
CA GLY A 197 -3.08 36.66 -2.04
C GLY A 197 -2.57 35.72 -0.95
N LYS A 198 -2.91 35.96 0.33
CA LYS A 198 -2.48 35.16 1.50
C LYS A 198 -2.60 33.65 1.28
N SER A 199 -3.82 33.17 1.01
CA SER A 199 -4.12 31.75 0.83
C SER A 199 -3.54 31.18 -0.45
N ARG A 200 -3.57 31.99 -1.53
CA ARG A 200 -3.01 31.62 -2.83
C ARG A 200 -1.52 31.31 -2.73
N TYR A 201 -0.75 32.16 -2.06
CA TYR A 201 0.68 31.95 -1.88
C TYR A 201 1.01 30.67 -1.09
N ILE A 202 0.19 30.35 -0.08
CA ILE A 202 0.37 29.10 0.70
C ILE A 202 0.14 27.88 -0.21
N LEU A 203 -0.91 27.90 -1.02
CA LEU A 203 -1.23 26.83 -1.97
C LEU A 203 -0.14 26.69 -3.05
N ASP A 204 0.27 27.81 -3.65
CA ASP A 204 1.30 27.82 -4.71
C ASP A 204 2.64 27.25 -4.22
N ASN A 205 3.00 27.46 -2.93
CA ASN A 205 4.26 26.99 -2.37
C ASN A 205 4.26 25.53 -1.90
N HIS A 206 3.13 25.05 -1.37
CA HIS A 206 3.05 23.71 -0.78
C HIS A 206 2.39 22.67 -1.70
N GLY A 207 1.71 23.14 -2.76
CA GLY A 207 0.89 22.34 -3.65
C GLY A 207 -0.49 22.06 -3.07
N ASP A 208 -1.54 22.23 -3.87
CA ASP A 208 -2.94 22.15 -3.43
C ASP A 208 -3.28 20.83 -2.72
N SER A 209 -2.71 19.71 -3.16
CA SER A 209 -2.98 18.38 -2.59
C SER A 209 -2.41 18.18 -1.18
N ASN A 210 -1.43 18.99 -0.79
CA ASN A 210 -0.75 18.87 0.51
C ASN A 210 -1.31 19.83 1.56
N VAL A 211 -2.28 20.67 1.18
CA VAL A 211 -2.82 21.75 2.00
C VAL A 211 -4.25 21.45 2.41
N TYR A 212 -4.45 21.20 3.69
CA TYR A 212 -5.78 21.11 4.28
C TYR A 212 -6.27 22.47 4.76
N ARG A 213 -7.40 22.93 4.22
CA ARG A 213 -7.99 24.23 4.56
C ARG A 213 -9.18 24.05 5.48
N VAL A 214 -9.06 24.55 6.71
CA VAL A 214 -10.17 24.67 7.65
C VAL A 214 -10.97 25.91 7.28
N THR A 215 -12.11 25.70 6.62
CA THR A 215 -13.04 26.75 6.18
C THR A 215 -14.39 26.69 6.90
N ASP A 216 -14.72 25.55 7.51
CA ASP A 216 -15.86 25.39 8.42
C ASP A 216 -15.34 25.10 9.83
N TYR A 217 -15.66 25.97 10.79
CA TYR A 217 -15.24 25.82 12.18
C TYR A 217 -16.19 24.97 13.04
N LYS A 218 -17.34 24.55 12.51
CA LYS A 218 -18.26 23.64 13.20
C LYS A 218 -17.77 22.20 13.19
N HIS A 219 -17.26 21.75 12.03
CA HIS A 219 -16.70 20.41 11.85
C HIS A 219 -15.34 20.47 11.13
N PRO A 220 -14.33 21.11 11.74
CA PRO A 220 -13.12 21.58 11.05
C PRO A 220 -12.23 20.50 10.45
N PHE A 221 -12.33 19.24 10.92
CA PHE A 221 -11.38 18.18 10.58
C PHE A 221 -12.00 16.95 9.93
N ASP A 222 -13.27 17.00 9.50
CA ASP A 222 -13.97 15.84 8.93
C ASP A 222 -13.28 15.28 7.69
N THR A 223 -12.79 16.17 6.84
CA THR A 223 -12.13 15.87 5.58
C THR A 223 -10.60 15.78 5.69
N TYR A 224 -10.03 16.03 6.87
CA TYR A 224 -8.58 15.94 7.07
C TYR A 224 -8.09 14.51 6.86
N SER A 225 -7.13 14.36 5.96
CA SER A 225 -6.61 13.10 5.46
C SER A 225 -5.10 13.03 5.55
N GLY A 226 -4.52 13.64 6.60
CA GLY A 226 -3.10 13.52 6.91
C GLY A 226 -2.20 14.45 6.10
N GLU A 227 -2.75 15.53 5.56
CA GLU A 227 -2.02 16.58 4.87
C GLU A 227 -0.93 17.19 5.77
N ASP A 228 0.22 17.52 5.18
CA ASP A 228 1.38 18.05 5.90
C ASP A 228 1.21 19.53 6.30
N VAL A 229 0.33 20.24 5.60
CA VAL A 229 0.02 21.65 5.82
C VAL A 229 -1.43 21.81 6.23
N ILE A 230 -1.67 22.56 7.31
CA ILE A 230 -3.02 22.96 7.73
C ILE A 230 -3.14 24.48 7.75
N VAL A 231 -4.25 24.97 7.18
CA VAL A 231 -4.55 26.40 7.08
C VAL A 231 -5.88 26.67 7.77
N PHE A 232 -5.85 27.45 8.84
CA PHE A 232 -7.03 28.02 9.46
C PHE A 232 -7.40 29.29 8.68
N GLU A 233 -8.38 29.18 7.78
CA GLU A 233 -8.79 30.26 6.87
C GLU A 233 -9.77 31.22 7.52
N GLU A 234 -9.57 32.51 7.26
CA GLU A 234 -10.41 33.60 7.80
C GLU A 234 -10.60 33.58 9.33
N PHE A 235 -9.60 33.10 10.06
CA PHE A 235 -9.67 32.86 11.49
C PHE A 235 -9.89 34.15 12.31
N ARG A 236 -10.89 34.15 13.19
CA ARG A 236 -11.30 35.25 14.08
C ARG A 236 -11.63 34.75 15.48
N SER A 237 -10.70 33.98 16.05
CA SER A 237 -10.89 33.33 17.36
C SER A 237 -12.09 32.38 17.40
N ASP A 238 -12.45 31.77 16.25
CA ASP A 238 -13.60 30.88 16.09
C ASP A 238 -13.48 29.58 16.91
N LEU A 239 -12.25 29.20 17.25
CA LEU A 239 -11.96 28.02 18.07
C LEU A 239 -11.62 28.46 19.50
N PRO A 240 -12.03 27.69 20.53
CA PRO A 240 -11.59 27.92 21.89
C PRO A 240 -10.05 27.96 22.00
N ILE A 241 -9.52 28.89 22.79
CA ILE A 241 -8.07 29.08 22.96
C ILE A 241 -7.38 27.76 23.35
N GLY A 242 -7.96 26.98 24.25
CA GLY A 242 -7.42 25.69 24.68
C GLY A 242 -7.29 24.68 23.53
N ASN A 243 -8.20 24.70 22.56
CA ASN A 243 -8.10 23.84 21.37
C ASN A 243 -6.95 24.31 20.47
N MET A 244 -6.85 25.62 20.23
CA MET A 244 -5.74 26.18 19.45
C MET A 244 -4.38 25.92 20.10
N LEU A 245 -4.28 26.03 21.42
CA LEU A 245 -3.04 25.70 22.14
C LEU A 245 -2.62 24.25 21.88
N ASN A 246 -3.57 23.30 21.82
CA ASN A 246 -3.26 21.91 21.49
C ASN A 246 -2.90 21.74 20.01
N TYR A 247 -3.65 22.36 19.09
CA TYR A 247 -3.42 22.21 17.65
C TYR A 247 -2.07 22.78 17.20
N LEU A 248 -1.61 23.84 17.86
CA LEU A 248 -0.34 24.51 17.57
C LEU A 248 0.86 23.92 18.34
N ASP A 249 0.68 22.84 19.10
CA ASP A 249 1.75 22.23 19.90
C ASP A 249 2.41 21.03 19.20
N ILE A 250 3.65 20.70 19.59
CA ILE A 250 4.43 19.61 19.00
C ILE A 250 3.95 18.22 19.41
N TYR A 251 3.11 18.11 20.44
CA TYR A 251 2.69 16.82 20.99
C TYR A 251 1.69 16.11 20.09
N PRO A 252 1.73 14.76 20.03
CA PRO A 252 0.71 13.97 19.34
C PRO A 252 -0.69 14.25 19.87
N LEU A 253 -1.63 14.49 18.96
CA LEU A 253 -3.04 14.66 19.31
C LEU A 253 -3.97 14.10 18.24
N GLN A 254 -5.24 13.96 18.62
CA GLN A 254 -6.31 13.61 17.70
C GLN A 254 -7.22 14.81 17.46
N LEU A 255 -7.51 15.05 16.20
CA LEU A 255 -8.42 16.07 15.72
C LEU A 255 -9.86 15.54 15.77
N PRO A 256 -10.80 16.25 16.42
CA PRO A 256 -12.18 15.82 16.52
C PRO A 256 -12.89 15.87 15.17
N ALA A 257 -13.53 14.78 14.78
CA ALA A 257 -14.33 14.66 13.55
C ALA A 257 -15.57 13.79 13.82
N ARG A 258 -16.64 13.97 13.04
CA ARG A 258 -17.97 13.40 13.36
C ARG A 258 -18.02 11.87 13.47
N TYR A 259 -17.23 11.16 12.68
CA TYR A 259 -17.28 9.68 12.63
C TYR A 259 -16.08 9.01 13.31
N ASN A 260 -14.89 9.50 13.01
CA ASN A 260 -13.66 9.00 13.59
C ASN A 260 -12.66 10.14 13.69
N ASN A 261 -12.06 10.29 14.86
CA ASN A 261 -11.02 11.29 15.05
C ASN A 261 -9.85 11.02 14.10
N ARG A 262 -9.20 12.10 13.65
CA ARG A 262 -8.06 12.02 12.75
C ARG A 262 -6.78 12.29 13.54
N GLN A 263 -5.72 11.52 13.30
CA GLN A 263 -4.41 11.85 13.89
C GLN A 263 -3.88 13.11 13.23
N ALA A 264 -3.41 14.09 14.01
CA ALA A 264 -2.75 15.27 13.45
C ALA A 264 -1.38 14.89 12.87
N CYS A 265 -1.19 15.07 11.57
CA CYS A 265 0.03 14.69 10.84
C CYS A 265 0.72 15.88 10.15
N TYR A 266 0.24 17.12 10.39
CA TYR A 266 0.80 18.33 9.79
C TYR A 266 2.05 18.83 10.53
N ASN A 267 3.01 19.35 9.77
CA ASN A 267 4.19 20.08 10.27
C ASN A 267 4.12 21.58 9.97
N PHE A 268 3.30 22.03 9.03
CA PHE A 268 3.14 23.46 8.76
C PHE A 268 1.74 23.90 9.11
N VAL A 269 1.64 24.91 9.97
CA VAL A 269 0.38 25.52 10.37
C VAL A 269 0.35 26.97 9.93
N TYR A 270 -0.69 27.35 9.20
CA TYR A 270 -0.98 28.74 8.88
C TYR A 270 -2.28 29.17 9.56
N VAL A 271 -2.23 30.27 10.31
CA VAL A 271 -3.42 30.92 10.84
C VAL A 271 -3.63 32.19 10.03
N VAL A 272 -4.58 32.16 9.10
CA VAL A 272 -4.81 33.26 8.16
C VAL A 272 -5.97 34.10 8.64
N SER A 273 -5.74 35.40 8.83
CA SER A 273 -6.76 36.34 9.29
C SER A 273 -6.66 37.69 8.59
N ASN A 274 -7.72 38.48 8.71
CA ASN A 274 -7.68 39.92 8.43
C ASN A 274 -7.34 40.74 9.69
N TRP A 275 -7.37 40.12 10.87
CA TRP A 275 -7.03 40.75 12.14
C TRP A 275 -5.54 40.70 12.41
N LYS A 276 -5.03 41.70 13.14
CA LYS A 276 -3.67 41.63 13.68
C LYS A 276 -3.60 40.49 14.70
N LEU A 277 -2.39 40.00 14.95
CA LEU A 277 -2.20 38.86 15.86
C LEU A 277 -2.73 39.21 17.25
N GLU A 278 -2.45 40.43 17.72
CA GLU A 278 -2.78 40.92 19.05
C GLU A 278 -4.28 41.12 19.24
N ASP A 279 -5.05 41.28 18.16
CA ASP A 279 -6.51 41.42 18.23
C ASP A 279 -7.22 40.08 18.46
N GLN A 280 -6.52 38.96 18.24
CA GLN A 280 -7.06 37.63 18.53
C GLN A 280 -7.18 37.42 20.03
N TYR A 281 -8.25 36.74 20.45
CA TYR A 281 -8.51 36.40 21.85
C TYR A 281 -8.35 37.59 22.82
N HIS A 282 -8.85 38.76 22.43
CA HIS A 282 -8.66 40.03 23.14
C HIS A 282 -8.85 39.93 24.67
N ASN A 283 -9.95 39.31 25.12
CA ASN A 283 -10.22 39.15 26.56
C ASN A 283 -9.18 38.26 27.26
N ILE A 284 -8.74 37.17 26.62
CA ILE A 284 -7.68 36.29 27.16
C ILE A 284 -6.35 37.04 27.25
N ARG A 285 -6.03 37.87 26.25
CA ARG A 285 -4.84 38.71 26.28
C ARG A 285 -4.82 39.66 27.48
N LEU A 286 -5.98 40.24 27.81
CA LEU A 286 -6.11 41.22 28.90
C LEU A 286 -6.20 40.56 30.29
N GLU A 287 -6.93 39.45 30.40
CA GLU A 287 -7.30 38.86 31.70
C GLU A 287 -6.45 37.63 32.06
N GLN A 288 -5.85 36.95 31.08
CA GLN A 288 -5.16 35.66 31.25
C GLN A 288 -3.81 35.64 30.52
N THR A 289 -2.89 36.47 30.99
CA THR A 289 -1.56 36.67 30.40
C THR A 289 -0.78 35.36 30.20
N GLU A 290 -0.88 34.39 31.12
CA GLU A 290 -0.20 33.11 30.98
C GLU A 290 -0.70 32.28 29.79
N THR A 291 -2.02 32.24 29.60
CA THR A 291 -2.65 31.56 28.46
C THR A 291 -2.31 32.25 27.15
N TRP A 292 -2.29 33.59 27.14
CA TRP A 292 -1.83 34.36 25.99
C TRP A 292 -0.37 34.07 25.64
N ASN A 293 0.52 34.08 26.63
CA ASN A 293 1.93 33.76 26.45
C ASN A 293 2.13 32.33 25.95
N ALA A 294 1.28 31.38 26.37
CA ALA A 294 1.30 30.02 25.86
C ALA A 294 0.97 29.96 24.35
N LEU A 295 0.05 30.81 23.87
CA LEU A 295 -0.25 30.93 22.44
C LEU A 295 0.93 31.53 21.68
N MET A 296 1.49 32.64 22.18
CA MET A 296 2.62 33.32 21.52
C MET A 296 3.85 32.43 21.38
N ARG A 297 4.15 31.57 22.37
CA ARG A 297 5.27 30.61 22.27
C ARG A 297 5.10 29.54 21.19
N ARG A 298 3.87 29.29 20.74
CA ARG A 298 3.57 28.29 19.70
C ARG A 298 3.50 28.90 18.31
N ILE A 299 3.35 30.21 18.21
CA ILE A 299 3.43 30.93 16.94
C ILE A 299 4.91 31.27 16.74
N HIS A 300 5.48 30.79 15.64
CA HIS A 300 6.89 30.96 15.37
C HIS A 300 7.10 32.23 14.56
N LYS A 301 6.27 32.44 13.55
CA LYS A 301 6.40 33.54 12.59
C LYS A 301 5.11 34.35 12.46
N VAL A 302 5.25 35.64 12.20
CA VAL A 302 4.16 36.56 11.87
C VAL A 302 4.44 37.17 10.50
N ARG A 303 3.55 36.91 9.55
CA ARG A 303 3.61 37.41 8.19
C ARG A 303 2.50 38.42 7.95
N ILE A 304 2.86 39.64 7.59
CA ILE A 304 1.94 40.75 7.38
C ILE A 304 1.99 41.13 5.91
N TYR A 305 0.88 40.96 5.20
CA TYR A 305 0.75 41.44 3.83
C TYR A 305 0.46 42.93 3.80
N THR A 306 1.35 43.69 3.18
CA THR A 306 1.26 45.14 3.02
C THR A 306 0.58 45.53 1.69
N ALA A 307 0.70 44.69 0.68
CA ALA A 307 0.08 44.86 -0.64
C ALA A 307 -0.18 43.49 -1.29
N PRO A 308 -0.89 43.41 -2.44
CA PRO A 308 -1.10 42.16 -3.15
C PRO A 308 0.23 41.47 -3.51
N GLY A 309 0.48 40.29 -2.94
CA GLY A 309 1.70 39.52 -3.17
C GLY A 309 2.95 40.06 -2.47
N GLU A 310 2.85 41.11 -1.66
CA GLU A 310 3.98 41.66 -0.90
C GLU A 310 3.72 41.53 0.60
N TRP A 311 4.72 41.03 1.34
CA TRP A 311 4.61 40.84 2.78
C TRP A 311 5.95 41.07 3.49
N GLN A 312 5.84 41.36 4.77
CA GLN A 312 6.94 41.35 5.73
C GLN A 312 6.76 40.17 6.68
N GLU A 313 7.84 39.44 6.96
CA GLU A 313 7.84 38.29 7.87
C GLU A 313 8.78 38.56 9.04
N TYR A 314 8.31 38.26 10.24
CA TYR A 314 9.01 38.47 11.49
C TYR A 314 8.96 37.20 12.33
N ASP A 315 9.97 36.97 13.15
CA ASP A 315 9.82 36.06 14.28
C ASP A 315 8.85 36.68 15.30
N THR A 316 8.07 35.82 15.98
CA THR A 316 6.98 36.30 16.85
C THR A 316 7.48 37.16 18.01
N THR A 317 8.67 36.87 18.54
CA THR A 317 9.32 37.70 19.57
C THR A 317 9.63 39.10 19.06
N ASP A 318 10.16 39.21 17.84
CA ASP A 318 10.54 40.48 17.22
C ASP A 318 9.32 41.27 16.79
N TYR A 319 8.26 40.58 16.36
CA TYR A 319 6.97 41.22 16.09
C TYR A 319 6.38 41.88 17.33
N LEU A 320 6.40 41.20 18.49
CA LEU A 320 5.80 41.68 19.73
C LEU A 320 6.66 42.70 20.50
N HIS A 321 7.98 42.61 20.39
CA HIS A 321 8.91 43.36 21.25
C HIS A 321 10.01 44.12 20.48
N GLY A 322 10.16 43.87 19.18
CA GLY A 322 11.16 44.51 18.34
C GLY A 322 10.78 45.94 17.95
N PHE A 323 11.79 46.72 17.56
CA PHE A 323 11.59 48.03 16.97
C PHE A 323 10.99 47.86 15.57
N GLN A 324 9.70 48.17 15.41
CA GLN A 324 9.08 48.25 14.10
C GLN A 324 9.37 49.64 13.50
N PRO A 325 9.85 49.74 12.25
CA PRO A 325 9.96 51.03 11.57
C PRO A 325 8.55 51.60 11.40
N VAL A 326 8.30 52.73 12.05
CA VAL A 326 7.02 53.46 11.93
C VAL A 326 6.96 54.08 10.53
N ASP A 327 5.82 53.95 9.85
CA ASP A 327 5.62 54.69 8.60
C ASP A 327 5.71 56.19 8.89
N ARG A 328 6.35 56.97 8.02
CA ARG A 328 6.55 58.41 8.26
C ARG A 328 5.23 59.15 8.42
N ALA A 329 4.15 58.62 7.82
CA ALA A 329 2.80 59.14 7.98
C ALA A 329 2.24 59.04 9.41
N ASP A 330 2.75 58.10 10.21
CA ASP A 330 2.30 57.82 11.58
C ASP A 330 3.21 58.46 12.64
N THR A 331 4.29 59.13 12.23
CA THR A 331 5.15 59.89 13.15
C THR A 331 4.72 61.35 13.22
N PRO A 332 4.51 61.94 14.42
CA PRO A 332 4.12 63.35 14.57
C PRO A 332 5.27 64.33 14.28
N PHE A 333 6.42 63.82 13.84
CA PHE A 333 7.62 64.60 13.58
C PHE A 333 7.78 64.82 12.08
N ASN A 334 7.39 66.01 11.62
CA ASN A 334 7.78 66.51 10.30
C ASN A 334 9.20 67.07 10.40
N ASN A 335 10.19 66.38 9.82
CA ASN A 335 11.51 66.96 9.54
C ASN A 335 11.92 66.68 8.10
#